data_AF-A0A7S8E845-F1
#
_entry.id   AF-A0A7S8E845-F1
#
_cell.length_a   1.000
_cell.length_b   1.000
_cell.length_c   1.000
_cell.angle_alpha   90.00
_cell.angle_beta   90.00
_cell.angle_gamma   90.00
#
_symmetry.space_group_name_H-M   'P 1'
#
loop_
_entity.id
_entity.type
_entity.pdbx_description
1 polymer ?
#
loop_
_entity_poly.entity_id
_entity_poly.type
_entity_poly.pdbx_seq_one_letter_code
_entity_poly.pdbx_strand_id
1 'polypeptide(L)' 'MSPFAELLISQIVEIQHRTGRPARSSTLSNHLNMAPRTIRWHLHNLENAGLLARPAGPKSGYAIARVH' A
#
# COMPACT_ATOMS: atom_id res chain seq x y z
N MET A 1 6.63 -1.99 14.21
CA MET A 1 5.59 -2.11 13.15
C MET A 1 4.92 -3.48 13.30
N SER A 2 3.68 -3.70 12.83
CA SER A 2 3.08 -5.05 12.91
C SER A 2 3.62 -5.96 11.80
N PRO A 3 3.72 -7.30 11.98
CA PRO A 3 4.17 -8.20 10.91
C PRO A 3 3.33 -8.09 9.65
N PHE A 4 2.03 -7.82 9.80
CA PHE A 4 1.14 -7.62 8.66
C PHE A 4 1.40 -6.29 7.93
N ALA A 5 1.77 -5.24 8.65
CA ALA A 5 2.19 -3.99 8.03
C ALA A 5 3.47 -4.16 7.20
N GLU A 6 4.43 -4.96 7.69
CA GLU A 6 5.67 -5.26 6.95
C GLU A 6 5.36 -6.05 5.67
N LEU A 7 4.47 -7.03 5.75
CA LEU A 7 3.96 -7.74 4.57
C LEU A 7 3.30 -6.79 3.58
N LEU A 8 2.43 -5.88 4.03
CA LEU A 8 1.78 -4.93 3.13
C LEU A 8 2.79 -4.02 2.44
N ILE A 9 3.79 -3.53 3.17
CA ILE A 9 4.85 -2.70 2.60
C ILE A 9 5.67 -3.49 1.57
N SER A 10 6.09 -4.72 1.88
CA SER A 10 6.87 -5.53 0.94
C SER A 10 6.09 -5.81 -0.35
N GLN A 11 4.79 -6.05 -0.25
CA GLN A 11 3.91 -6.26 -1.40
C GLN A 11 3.72 -5.00 -2.25
N ILE A 12 3.61 -3.83 -1.61
CA ILE A 12 3.57 -2.56 -2.34
C ILE A 12 4.88 -2.35 -3.10
N VAL A 13 6.02 -2.55 -2.44
CA VAL A 13 7.35 -2.44 -3.04
C VAL A 13 7.49 -3.39 -4.24
N GLU A 14 7.10 -4.65 -4.10
CA GLU A 14 7.14 -5.62 -5.21
C GLU A 14 6.28 -5.17 -6.40
N ILE A 15 5.03 -4.74 -6.16
CA ILE A 15 4.14 -4.24 -7.21
C ILE A 15 4.75 -3.02 -7.91
N GLN A 16 5.34 -2.09 -7.15
CA GLN A 16 6.00 -0.91 -7.70
C GLN A 16 7.21 -1.28 -8.56
N HIS A 17 8.06 -2.20 -8.09
CA HIS A 17 9.20 -2.68 -8.88
C HIS A 17 8.78 -3.35 -10.17
N ARG A 18 7.73 -4.17 -10.14
CA ARG A 18 7.25 -4.91 -11.31
C ARG A 18 6.53 -4.04 -12.35
N THR A 19 5.81 -3.01 -11.89
CA THR A 19 4.88 -2.25 -12.76
C THR A 19 5.28 -0.80 -12.98
N GLY A 20 6.21 -0.26 -12.18
CA GLY A 20 6.52 1.16 -12.14
C GLY A 20 5.36 2.05 -11.64
N ARG A 21 4.28 1.45 -11.13
CA ARG A 21 3.04 2.14 -10.73
C ARG A 21 2.75 1.94 -9.24
N PRO A 22 2.11 2.92 -8.57
CA PRO A 22 1.66 2.72 -7.19
C PRO A 22 0.66 1.57 -7.08
N ALA A 23 0.71 0.85 -5.97
CA ALA A 23 -0.12 -0.33 -5.73
C ALA A 23 -1.58 0.08 -5.43
N ARG A 24 -2.54 -0.52 -6.14
CA ARG A 24 -3.97 -0.31 -5.86
C ARG A 24 -4.43 -1.21 -4.72
N SER A 25 -5.33 -0.71 -3.89
CA SER A 25 -5.93 -1.49 -2.79
C SER A 25 -6.70 -2.71 -3.29
N SER A 26 -7.31 -2.65 -4.47
CA SER A 26 -7.93 -3.81 -5.12
C SER A 26 -6.93 -4.89 -5.52
N THR A 27 -5.77 -4.50 -6.06
CA THR A 27 -4.69 -5.43 -6.39
C THR A 27 -4.18 -6.14 -5.15
N LEU A 28 -3.94 -5.40 -4.06
CA LEU A 28 -3.50 -5.95 -2.77
C LEU A 28 -4.56 -6.88 -2.15
N SER A 29 -5.83 -6.50 -2.22
CA SER A 29 -6.95 -7.31 -1.72
C SER A 29 -7.06 -8.65 -2.46
N ASN A 30 -6.95 -8.63 -3.78
CA ASN A 30 -6.95 -9.85 -4.59
C ASN A 30 -5.70 -10.70 -4.32
N HIS A 31 -4.52 -10.08 -4.23
CA HIS A 31 -3.27 -10.80 -4.06
C HIS A 31 -3.17 -11.48 -2.68
N LEU A 32 -3.62 -10.79 -1.64
CA LEU A 32 -3.59 -11.29 -0.26
C LEU A 32 -4.83 -12.11 0.11
N ASN A 33 -5.79 -12.27 -0.81
CA ASN A 33 -7.08 -12.90 -0.56
C ASN A 33 -7.78 -12.36 0.70
N MET A 34 -7.79 -11.04 0.85
CA MET A 34 -8.34 -10.34 2.02
C MET A 34 -9.45 -9.38 1.63
N ALA A 35 -10.39 -9.17 2.55
CA ALA A 35 -11.50 -8.24 2.34
C ALA A 35 -10.98 -6.83 1.99
N PRO A 36 -11.53 -6.17 0.93
CA PRO A 36 -11.08 -4.84 0.52
C PRO A 36 -11.13 -3.79 1.63
N ARG A 37 -12.10 -3.92 2.56
CA ARG A 37 -12.25 -3.01 3.69
C ARG A 37 -11.08 -3.11 4.67
N THR A 38 -10.63 -4.33 4.97
CA THR A 38 -9.48 -4.58 5.86
C THR A 38 -8.21 -4.01 5.26
N ILE A 39 -7.94 -4.29 3.99
CA ILE A 39 -6.78 -3.75 3.27
C ILE A 39 -6.78 -2.22 3.28
N ARG A 40 -7.92 -1.58 2.96
CA ARG A 40 -8.01 -0.11 3.00
C ARG A 40 -7.76 0.46 4.40
N TRP A 41 -8.23 -0.20 5.45
CA TRP A 41 -7.99 0.23 6.83
C TRP A 41 -6.48 0.21 7.17
N HIS A 42 -5.78 -0.89 6.84
CA HIS A 42 -4.34 -0.98 7.08
C HIS A 42 -3.55 0.04 6.25
N LEU A 43 -3.89 0.20 4.97
CA LEU A 43 -3.23 1.19 4.10
C LEU A 43 -3.42 2.61 4.62
N HIS A 44 -4.62 2.94 5.11
CA HIS A 44 -4.89 4.24 5.70
C HIS A 44 -4.06 4.48 6.97
N ASN A 45 -3.91 3.47 7.83
CA ASN A 45 -3.05 3.59 9.02
C ASN A 45 -1.58 3.78 8.65
N LEU A 46 -1.09 3.09 7.62
CA LEU A 46 0.29 3.24 7.14
C LEU A 46 0.52 4.60 6.47
N GLU A 47 -0.47 5.12 5.76
CA GLU A 47 -0.43 6.47 5.21
C GLU A 47 -0.41 7.52 6.32
N ASN A 48 -1.27 7.40 7.34
CA ASN A 48 -1.28 8.32 8.49
C ASN A 48 0.02 8.25 9.29
N ALA A 49 0.69 7.10 9.32
CA ALA A 49 2.00 6.92 9.93
C ALA A 49 3.16 7.47 9.07
N GLY A 50 2.87 8.03 7.89
CA GLY A 50 3.88 8.58 6.99
C GLY A 50 4.75 7.52 6.30
N LEU A 51 4.33 6.25 6.30
CA LEU A 51 5.06 5.15 5.65
C LEU A 51 4.66 4.97 4.19
N LEU A 52 3.42 5.34 3.85
CA LEU A 52 2.87 5.30 2.50
C LEU A 52 2.37 6.68 2.08
N ALA A 53 2.38 6.93 0.79
CA ALA A 53 1.82 8.12 0.17
C ALA A 53 1.01 7.76 -1.07
N ARG A 54 0.09 8.65 -1.45
CA ARG A 54 -0.70 8.56 -2.69
C ARG A 54 -0.22 9.66 -3.66
N PRO A 55 0.75 9.37 -4.55
CA PRO A 55 1.57 10.38 -5.22
C PRO A 55 0.79 11.30 -6.16
N ALA A 56 -0.34 10.86 -6.71
CA ALA A 56 -1.21 11.66 -7.58
C ALA A 56 -2.65 11.73 -7.03
N GLY A 57 -2.79 11.73 -5.70
CA GLY A 57 -4.07 11.87 -5.01
C GLY A 57 -4.83 10.55 -4.77
N PRO A 58 -6.08 10.61 -4.28
CA PRO A 58 -6.76 9.46 -3.67
C PRO A 58 -6.93 8.21 -4.54
N LYS A 59 -6.95 8.37 -5.87
CA LYS A 59 -7.13 7.28 -6.85
C LYS A 59 -5.81 6.76 -7.43
N SER A 60 -4.69 7.36 -7.06
CA SER A 60 -3.37 7.05 -7.66
C SER A 60 -2.76 5.72 -7.17
N GLY A 61 -3.30 5.13 -6.10
CA GLY A 61 -2.70 3.97 -5.42
C GLY A 61 -1.68 4.39 -4.38
N TYR A 62 -1.08 3.42 -3.70
CA TYR A 62 -0.13 3.63 -2.59
C TYR A 62 1.30 3.35 -3.06
N ALA A 63 2.21 4.22 -2.65
CA ALA A 63 3.64 4.11 -2.84
C ALA A 63 4.35 4.31 -1.51
N ILE A 64 5.60 3.85 -1.39
CA ILE A 64 6.44 4.19 -0.24
C ILE A 64 6.60 5.71 -0.14
N ALA A 65 6.34 6.25 1.04
CA ALA A 65 6.63 7.65 1.33
C ALA A 65 8.15 7.83 1.29
N ARG A 66 8.64 8.70 0.40
CA ARG A 66 10.04 9.10 0.44
C ARG A 66 10.23 10.01 1.65
N VAL A 67 10.95 9.52 2.65
CA VAL A 67 11.46 10.37 3.73
C VAL A 67 12.47 11.32 3.06
N HIS A 68 12.12 12.60 3.02
CA HIS A 68 13.04 13.68 2.65
C HIS A 68 13.79 14.16 3.88
#